data_AF-A0A4W5PX76-F1
#
_entry.id   AF-A0A4W5PX76-F1
#
_cell.length_a   1.000
_cell.length_b   1.000
_cell.length_c   1.000
_cell.angle_alpha   90.00
_cell.angle_beta   90.00
_cell.angle_gamma   90.00
#
_symmetry.space_group_name_H-M   'P 1'
#
loop_
_entity.id
_entity.type
_entity.pdbx_description
1 polymer ?
#
loop_
_entity_poly.entity_id
_entity_poly.type
_entity_poly.pdbx_seq_one_letter_code
_entity_poly.pdbx_strand_id
1 'polypeptide(L)' 'MEHNFNKIATLNQGTAYDYNSVMQYHRYAFSKNNQPTMVPIPNQNVEIGNASQMSQSDITRLNRLYNC' A
#
# COMPACT_ATOMS: atom_id res chain seq x y z
N MET A 1 5.36 -16.46 -7.76
CA MET A 1 4.75 -15.26 -7.14
C MET A 1 3.89 -15.67 -5.95
N GLU A 2 4.42 -16.50 -5.05
CA GLU A 2 3.61 -17.15 -4.00
C GLU A 2 3.68 -16.42 -2.66
N HIS A 3 4.56 -15.41 -2.53
CA HIS A 3 4.87 -14.77 -1.25
C HIS A 3 4.58 -13.25 -1.22
N ASN A 4 4.11 -12.67 -2.33
CA ASN A 4 3.94 -11.21 -2.47
C ASN A 4 2.85 -10.63 -1.55
N PHE A 5 1.94 -11.47 -1.04
CA PHE A 5 0.85 -11.08 -0.15
C PHE A 5 1.08 -11.50 1.31
N ASN A 6 2.24 -12.09 1.60
CA ASN A 6 2.59 -12.44 2.98
C ASN A 6 2.78 -11.16 3.79
N LYS A 7 2.08 -11.08 4.92
CA LYS A 7 2.31 -9.99 5.88
C LYS A 7 3.71 -10.14 6.46
N ILE A 8 4.45 -9.04 6.50
CA ILE A 8 5.75 -8.96 7.15
C ILE A 8 5.65 -8.08 8.39
N ALA A 9 6.52 -8.30 9.37
CA ALA A 9 6.63 -7.45 10.54
C ALA A 9 7.25 -6.10 10.14
N THR A 10 6.41 -5.09 9.89
CA THR A 10 6.83 -3.76 9.47
C THR A 10 7.01 -2.81 10.65
N LEU A 11 7.98 -1.89 10.52
CA LEU A 11 8.02 -0.69 11.36
C LEU A 11 7.03 0.34 10.80
N ASN A 12 5.86 0.43 11.42
CA ASN A 12 4.80 1.35 10.98
C ASN A 12 5.05 2.80 11.40
N GLN A 13 6.02 3.05 12.29
CA GLN A 13 6.45 4.39 12.71
C GLN A 13 5.28 5.32 13.12
N GLY A 14 4.21 4.78 13.68
CA GLY A 14 3.04 5.55 14.11
C GLY A 14 2.22 6.19 12.98
N THR A 15 2.38 5.77 11.71
CA THR A 15 1.50 6.18 10.62
C THR A 15 0.39 5.15 10.39
N ALA A 16 -0.82 5.63 10.09
CA ALA A 16 -1.93 4.77 9.68
C ALA A 16 -1.67 4.09 8.31
N TYR A 17 -2.49 3.09 7.98
CA TYR A 17 -2.45 2.48 6.64
C TYR A 17 -2.91 3.48 5.59
N ASP A 18 -2.11 3.66 4.54
CA ASP A 18 -2.37 4.63 3.49
C ASP A 18 -2.64 3.92 2.15
N TYR A 19 -3.91 3.90 1.74
CA TYR A 19 -4.33 3.35 0.46
C TYR A 19 -3.77 4.11 -0.76
N ASN A 20 -3.37 5.37 -0.57
CA ASN A 20 -2.78 6.24 -1.60
C ASN A 20 -1.25 6.24 -1.58
N SER A 21 -0.62 5.40 -0.74
CA SER A 21 0.84 5.24 -0.75
C SER A 21 1.33 4.83 -2.14
N VAL A 22 2.46 5.39 -2.58
CA VAL A 22 3.12 4.98 -3.84
C VAL A 22 3.58 3.51 -3.79
N MET A 23 3.68 2.94 -2.59
CA MET A 23 4.06 1.55 -2.37
C MET A 23 2.88 0.57 -2.39
N GLN A 24 1.64 1.08 -2.44
CA GLN A 24 0.44 0.24 -2.47
C GLN A 24 0.30 -0.45 -3.83
N TYR A 25 0.24 -1.78 -3.83
CA TYR A 25 -0.12 -2.51 -5.05
C TYR A 25 -1.53 -2.17 -5.54
N HIS A 26 -1.70 -2.15 -6.86
CA HIS A 26 -3.00 -1.96 -7.48
C HIS A 26 -3.93 -3.17 -7.30
N ARG A 27 -5.24 -2.95 -7.44
CA ARG A 27 -6.33 -3.91 -7.17
C ARG A 27 -6.17 -5.31 -7.80
N TYR A 28 -5.54 -5.38 -8.96
CA TYR A 28 -5.40 -6.60 -9.78
C TYR A 28 -3.96 -7.13 -9.81
N ALA A 29 -3.08 -6.65 -8.93
CA ALA A 29 -1.68 -7.04 -8.93
C ALA A 29 -1.55 -8.57 -8.85
N PHE A 30 -0.76 -9.14 -9.77
CA PHE A 30 -0.51 -10.58 -9.89
C PHE A 30 -1.75 -11.46 -10.16
N SER A 31 -2.88 -10.88 -10.57
CA SER A 31 -4.06 -11.64 -10.97
C SER A 31 -3.79 -12.47 -12.23
N LYS A 32 -4.28 -13.72 -12.25
CA LYS A 32 -4.20 -14.61 -13.42
C LYS A 32 -5.50 -14.71 -14.21
N ASN A 33 -6.61 -14.27 -13.62
CA ASN A 33 -7.97 -14.46 -14.12
C ASN A 33 -8.76 -13.15 -14.16
N ASN A 34 -8.06 -12.00 -14.13
CA ASN A 34 -8.63 -10.65 -14.09
C ASN A 34 -9.55 -10.38 -12.89
N GLN A 35 -9.52 -11.23 -11.85
CA GLN A 35 -10.24 -10.97 -10.60
C GLN A 35 -9.36 -10.15 -9.64
N PRO A 36 -9.95 -9.29 -8.79
CA PRO A 36 -9.19 -8.48 -7.84
C PRO A 36 -8.46 -9.38 -6.84
N THR A 37 -7.19 -9.09 -6.60
CA THR A 37 -6.37 -9.77 -5.58
C THR A 37 -6.35 -9.02 -4.26
N MET A 38 -6.72 -7.73 -4.27
CA MET A 38 -6.88 -6.89 -3.08
C MET A 38 -8.16 -6.06 -3.18
N VAL A 39 -8.91 -6.01 -2.08
CA VAL A 39 -10.16 -5.25 -1.97
C VAL A 39 -10.11 -4.43 -0.67
N PRO A 40 -10.19 -3.08 -0.74
CA PRO A 40 -10.21 -2.24 0.45
C PRO A 40 -11.42 -2.50 1.35
N ILE A 41 -11.24 -2.28 2.65
CA ILE A 41 -12.32 -2.32 3.66
C ILE A 41 -12.28 -1.06 4.54
N PRO A 42 -13.42 -0.59 5.07
CA PRO A 42 -14.78 -1.12 4.86
C PRO A 42 -15.40 -0.72 3.52
N ASN A 43 -14.86 0.31 2.85
CA ASN A 43 -15.36 0.79 1.56
C ASN A 43 -14.56 0.16 0.41
N GLN A 44 -15.17 -0.78 -0.31
CA GLN A 44 -14.53 -1.48 -1.43
C GLN A 44 -14.27 -0.60 -2.65
N ASN A 45 -14.91 0.57 -2.75
CA ASN A 45 -14.79 1.49 -3.89
C ASN A 45 -13.57 2.42 -3.79
N VAL A 46 -12.82 2.36 -2.69
CA VAL A 46 -11.56 3.11 -2.56
C VAL A 46 -10.59 2.66 -3.67
N GLU A 47 -10.00 3.64 -4.36
CA GLU A 47 -8.95 3.40 -5.33
C GLU A 47 -7.63 3.05 -4.64
N ILE A 48 -6.89 2.09 -5.18
CA ILE A 48 -5.60 1.65 -4.64
C ILE A 48 -4.59 1.43 -5.77
N GLY A 49 -3.35 1.81 -5.54
CA GLY A 49 -2.22 1.60 -6.45
C GLY A 49 -2.27 2.39 -7.76
N ASN A 50 -2.98 3.52 -7.76
CA ASN A 50 -2.99 4.51 -8.86
C ASN A 50 -2.07 5.71 -8.58
N ALA A 51 -1.33 5.71 -7.47
CA ALA A 51 -0.51 6.84 -7.05
C ALA A 51 0.71 7.02 -7.98
N SER A 52 0.91 8.25 -8.47
CA SER A 52 2.05 8.63 -9.31
C SER A 52 3.17 9.33 -8.54
N GLN A 53 2.95 9.65 -7.27
CA GLN A 53 3.88 10.36 -6.39
C GLN A 53 3.72 9.91 -4.94
N MET A 54 4.70 10.21 -4.10
CA MET A 54 4.67 9.89 -2.67
C MET A 54 3.50 10.58 -1.97
N SER A 55 2.82 9.85 -1.09
CA SER A 55 1.84 10.45 -0.20
C SER A 55 2.51 11.20 0.95
N GLN A 56 1.75 12.01 1.69
CA GLN A 56 2.25 12.65 2.90
C GLN A 56 2.71 11.63 3.95
N SER A 57 2.05 10.47 4.01
CA SER A 57 2.43 9.37 4.90
C SER A 57 3.76 8.77 4.48
N ASP A 58 3.98 8.55 3.18
CA ASP A 58 5.25 8.04 2.65
C ASP A 58 6.42 8.97 3.01
N ILE A 59 6.25 10.26 2.78
CA ILE A 59 7.26 11.30 3.12
C ILE A 59 7.53 11.32 4.62
N THR A 60 6.46 11.26 5.44
CA THR A 60 6.59 11.27 6.90
C THR A 60 7.36 10.05 7.41
N ARG A 61 7.09 8.86 6.85
CA ARG A 61 7.80 7.63 7.22
C ARG A 61 9.26 7.68 6.79
N LEU A 62 9.55 8.26 5.62
CA LEU A 62 10.92 8.45 5.18
C LEU A 62 11.68 9.37 6.14
N ASN A 63 11.12 10.54 6.45
CA ASN A 63 11.73 11.51 7.36
C ASN A 63 11.92 10.95 8.78
N ARG A 64 10.95 10.20 9.31
CA ARG A 64 11.08 9.53 10.61
C ARG A 64 12.14 8.42 10.61
N LEU A 65 12.30 7.70 9.50
CA LEU A 65 13.32 6.65 9.39
C LEU A 65 14.74 7.23 9.34
N TYR A 66 14.90 8.34 8.62
CA TYR A 66 16.19 8.97 8.34
C TYR A 66 16.50 10.19 9.22
N ASN A 67 15.62 10.55 10.16
CA ASN A 67 15.71 11.71 11.05
C ASN A 67 15.92 13.04 10.30
N CYS A 68 15.03 13.32 9.34
CA CYS A 68 15.01 14.54 8.54
C CYS A 68 13.83 15.45 8.88
#